data_AF-A0A1G3CFQ8-F1
#
_entry.id   AF-A0A1G3CFQ8-F1
#
_cell.length_a   1.000
_cell.length_b   1.000
_cell.length_c   1.000
_cell.angle_alpha   90.00
_cell.angle_beta   90.00
_cell.angle_gamma   90.00
#
_symmetry.space_group_name_H-M   'P 1'
#
loop_
_entity.id
_entity.type
_entity.pdbx_description
1 polymer ?
#
loop_
_entity_poly.entity_id
_entity_poly.type
_entity_poly.pdbx_seq_one_letter_code
_entity_poly.pdbx_strand_id
1 'polypeptide(L)'
;MVRRKTKNITGLSRIEGIPYHNAWVGFICLSCNSLNNIRIGLQLLDPETTYKTVEWKCSKCDYLHSKYSDLPFDYWNEEFTVAESIRTQRFWQAFFRIATEHPESYWKQCNTCGRILPFAAFSKHSRWGPLERQMECRSCKGAINAVLNPKRTKDQLHESSIRRRIADLLLEGENETIDMEDLFKRFDRCCFKTKQPLDSNRRDTWAVDHILPSKWLYPLTKENAALLSTEANNNKRDKWPSEFYTNNELIELAKRTGADLELLSSKTPKINTIINVDKCVGRYLQVRERSHLPKRINELKKILVDYNLVDKLSPGNKKLLGFIK
;
A
#
# COMPACT_ATOMS: atom_id res chain seq x y z
N MET A 1 13.00 -11.06 -22.93
CA MET A 1 12.81 -11.05 -21.46
C MET A 1 11.98 -12.26 -21.03
N VAL A 2 12.62 -13.33 -20.53
CA VAL A 2 11.89 -14.46 -19.94
C VAL A 2 11.64 -14.11 -18.46
N ARG A 3 10.41 -13.71 -18.12
CA ARG A 3 9.99 -13.56 -16.72
C ARG A 3 10.33 -14.86 -15.98
N ARG A 4 11.08 -14.78 -14.87
CA ARG A 4 11.26 -15.90 -13.93
C ARG A 4 9.89 -16.55 -13.68
N LYS A 5 9.76 -17.85 -13.95
CA LYS A 5 8.64 -18.67 -13.47
C LYS A 5 8.83 -18.86 -11.96
N THR A 6 8.45 -17.86 -11.16
CA THR A 6 8.27 -18.07 -9.72
C THR A 6 7.05 -18.96 -9.55
N LYS A 7 7.28 -20.27 -9.45
CA LYS A 7 6.28 -21.20 -8.87
C LYS A 7 6.22 -20.87 -7.38
N ASN A 8 5.42 -19.87 -7.02
CA ASN A 8 5.01 -19.66 -5.64
C ASN A 8 4.15 -20.88 -5.23
N ILE A 9 4.78 -21.91 -4.69
CA ILE A 9 4.07 -23.04 -4.11
C ILE A 9 3.49 -22.54 -2.78
N THR A 10 2.28 -22.01 -2.84
CA THR A 10 1.56 -21.41 -1.70
C THR A 10 0.97 -22.45 -0.74
N GLY A 11 1.07 -23.74 -1.06
CA GLY A 11 0.48 -24.85 -0.30
C GLY A 11 -1.05 -24.97 -0.42
N LEU A 12 -1.72 -23.93 -0.91
CA LEU A 12 -3.14 -23.89 -1.22
C LEU A 12 -3.37 -23.91 -2.72
N SER A 13 -4.15 -24.91 -3.18
CA SER A 13 -4.61 -25.03 -4.56
C SER A 13 -5.55 -23.87 -4.91
N ARG A 14 -5.52 -23.49 -6.19
CA ARG A 14 -6.40 -22.46 -6.76
C ARG A 14 -7.49 -23.15 -7.55
N ILE A 15 -8.69 -22.57 -7.55
CA ILE A 15 -9.81 -23.06 -8.35
C ILE A 15 -9.61 -22.54 -9.79
N GLU A 16 -9.62 -23.46 -10.75
CA GLU A 16 -9.51 -23.13 -12.17
C GLU A 16 -10.79 -22.45 -12.70
N GLY A 17 -10.66 -21.60 -13.72
CA GLY A 17 -11.79 -20.95 -14.36
C GLY A 17 -12.42 -19.78 -13.60
N ILE A 18 -11.99 -19.45 -12.37
CA ILE A 18 -12.53 -18.29 -11.65
C ILE A 18 -12.06 -16.97 -12.28
N PRO A 19 -12.97 -16.06 -12.67
CA PRO A 19 -12.63 -14.76 -13.25
C PRO A 19 -12.25 -13.77 -12.15
N TYR A 20 -11.15 -14.03 -11.43
CA TYR A 20 -10.76 -13.30 -10.23
C TYR A 20 -10.34 -11.86 -10.48
N HIS A 21 -10.19 -11.41 -11.74
CA HIS A 21 -9.99 -9.99 -12.05
C HIS A 21 -11.30 -9.21 -12.18
N ASN A 22 -12.42 -9.89 -12.36
CA ASN A 22 -13.71 -9.24 -12.57
C ASN A 22 -14.23 -8.58 -11.29
N ALA A 23 -14.91 -7.47 -11.48
CA ALA A 23 -15.78 -6.87 -10.48
C ALA A 23 -17.16 -7.52 -10.53
N TRP A 24 -17.81 -7.49 -9.36
CA TRP A 24 -19.17 -7.97 -9.14
C TRP A 24 -19.94 -6.87 -8.43
N VAL A 25 -21.23 -6.76 -8.71
CA VAL A 25 -22.16 -6.00 -7.88
C VAL A 25 -22.75 -6.95 -6.85
N GLY A 26 -22.91 -6.50 -5.61
CA GLY A 26 -23.63 -7.22 -4.57
C GLY A 26 -24.72 -6.36 -3.97
N PHE A 27 -25.94 -6.89 -3.88
CA PHE A 27 -27.10 -6.18 -3.30
C PHE A 27 -28.03 -7.17 -2.59
N ILE A 28 -28.84 -6.64 -1.66
CA ILE A 28 -29.91 -7.40 -1.00
C ILE A 28 -31.21 -7.16 -1.77
N CYS A 29 -31.93 -8.23 -2.11
CA CYS A 29 -33.20 -8.11 -2.80
C CYS A 29 -34.23 -7.42 -1.90
N LEU A 30 -34.92 -6.40 -2.43
CA LEU A 30 -35.91 -5.64 -1.68
C LEU A 30 -37.18 -6.46 -1.35
N SER A 31 -37.50 -7.45 -2.18
CA SER A 31 -38.68 -8.30 -2.01
C SER A 31 -38.43 -9.48 -1.06
N CYS A 32 -37.33 -10.22 -1.22
CA CYS A 32 -37.10 -11.47 -0.45
C CYS A 32 -35.88 -11.46 0.47
N ASN A 33 -35.19 -10.32 0.59
CA ASN A 33 -34.01 -10.12 1.45
C ASN A 33 -32.82 -11.06 1.16
N SER A 34 -32.79 -11.73 0.00
CA SER A 34 -31.66 -12.58 -0.38
C SER A 34 -30.48 -11.73 -0.86
N LEU A 35 -29.25 -12.19 -0.58
CA LEU A 35 -28.06 -11.64 -1.19
C LEU A 35 -27.98 -12.06 -2.65
N ASN A 36 -27.77 -11.08 -3.53
CA ASN A 36 -27.59 -11.27 -4.96
C ASN A 36 -26.22 -10.74 -5.37
N ASN A 37 -25.60 -11.41 -6.35
CA ASN A 37 -24.29 -11.07 -6.86
C ASN A 37 -24.32 -11.15 -8.40
N ILE A 38 -23.97 -10.07 -9.08
CA ILE A 38 -23.97 -10.01 -10.54
C ILE A 38 -22.56 -9.70 -11.04
N ARG A 39 -22.07 -10.51 -11.98
CA ARG A 39 -20.75 -10.32 -12.58
C ARG A 39 -20.83 -9.24 -13.66
N ILE A 40 -20.05 -8.17 -13.49
CA ILE A 40 -20.04 -7.05 -14.46
C ILE A 40 -18.79 -7.03 -15.34
N GLY A 41 -17.74 -7.77 -14.98
CA GLY A 41 -16.53 -7.88 -15.81
C GLY A 41 -15.41 -6.95 -15.37
N LEU A 42 -14.66 -6.41 -16.34
CA LEU A 42 -13.47 -5.59 -16.10
C LEU A 42 -13.73 -4.08 -16.11
N GLN A 43 -14.92 -3.66 -16.52
CA GLN A 43 -15.33 -2.27 -16.55
C GLN A 43 -16.30 -2.02 -15.40
N LEU A 44 -15.99 -1.04 -14.54
CA LEU A 44 -16.92 -0.61 -13.50
C LEU A 44 -18.06 0.16 -14.15
N LEU A 45 -19.25 0.02 -13.59
CA LEU A 45 -20.43 0.75 -14.02
C LEU A 45 -20.43 2.14 -13.39
N ASP A 46 -20.93 3.13 -14.12
CA ASP A 46 -21.22 4.45 -13.57
C ASP A 46 -22.65 4.52 -13.00
N PRO A 47 -22.89 5.22 -11.89
CA PRO A 47 -24.21 5.28 -11.25
C PRO A 47 -25.36 5.74 -12.15
N GLU A 48 -25.11 6.74 -12.98
CA GLU A 48 -26.16 7.36 -13.79
C GLU A 48 -26.63 6.44 -14.91
N THR A 49 -25.69 5.85 -15.65
CA THR A 49 -26.00 4.86 -16.69
C THR A 49 -26.60 3.62 -16.06
N THR A 50 -26.06 3.16 -14.92
CA THR A 50 -26.62 1.99 -14.21
C THR A 50 -28.11 2.20 -13.90
N TYR A 51 -28.47 3.33 -13.28
CA TYR A 51 -29.87 3.66 -13.01
C TYR A 51 -30.72 3.69 -14.28
N LYS A 52 -30.17 4.20 -15.39
CA LYS A 52 -30.93 4.40 -16.63
C LYS A 52 -31.15 3.11 -17.42
N THR A 53 -30.22 2.17 -17.42
CA THR A 53 -30.19 1.08 -18.41
C THR A 53 -30.20 -0.32 -17.82
N VAL A 54 -29.94 -0.46 -16.51
CA VAL A 54 -29.68 -1.77 -15.92
C VAL A 54 -30.90 -2.28 -15.18
N GLU A 55 -31.14 -3.58 -15.34
CA GLU A 55 -32.17 -4.31 -14.63
C GLU A 55 -31.55 -5.53 -13.95
N TRP A 56 -31.64 -5.59 -12.63
CA TRP A 56 -31.07 -6.68 -11.84
C TRP A 56 -32.16 -7.60 -11.31
N LYS A 57 -32.27 -8.78 -11.93
CA LYS A 57 -33.19 -9.82 -11.48
C LYS A 57 -32.67 -10.52 -10.23
N CYS A 58 -33.52 -10.69 -9.23
CA CYS A 58 -33.19 -11.51 -8.07
C CYS A 58 -33.07 -12.99 -8.47
N SER A 59 -31.99 -13.65 -8.07
CA SER A 59 -31.79 -15.09 -8.34
C SER A 59 -32.74 -16.01 -7.57
N LYS A 60 -33.46 -15.50 -6.56
CA LYS A 60 -34.35 -16.29 -5.68
C LYS A 60 -35.83 -16.07 -5.95
N CYS A 61 -36.28 -14.81 -6.01
CA CYS A 61 -37.69 -14.48 -6.18
C CYS A 61 -38.00 -13.83 -7.52
N ASP A 62 -37.02 -13.72 -8.42
CA ASP A 62 -37.18 -13.14 -9.76
C ASP A 62 -37.61 -11.67 -9.81
N TYR A 63 -37.78 -11.02 -8.66
CA TYR A 63 -38.08 -9.59 -8.57
C TYR A 63 -37.02 -8.74 -9.28
N LEU A 64 -37.48 -7.84 -10.13
CA LEU A 64 -36.66 -6.97 -10.96
C LEU A 64 -36.30 -5.71 -10.19
N HIS A 65 -35.00 -5.42 -10.06
CA HIS A 65 -34.53 -4.16 -9.49
C HIS A 65 -34.15 -3.26 -10.66
N SER A 66 -35.06 -2.35 -11.00
CA SER A 66 -34.89 -1.38 -12.08
C SER A 66 -35.70 -0.12 -11.77
N LYS A 67 -35.37 0.99 -12.44
CA LYS A 67 -36.16 2.23 -12.33
C LYS A 67 -37.62 2.07 -12.81
N TYR A 68 -37.94 0.97 -13.50
CA TYR A 68 -39.25 0.65 -14.05
C TYR A 68 -40.07 -0.27 -13.13
N SER A 69 -39.51 -0.67 -11.98
CA SER A 69 -40.16 -1.60 -11.06
C SER A 69 -40.71 -0.85 -9.85
N ASP A 70 -41.94 -1.18 -9.46
CA ASP A 70 -42.54 -0.69 -8.21
C ASP A 70 -41.79 -1.26 -7.00
N LEU A 71 -41.69 -0.48 -5.92
CA LEU A 71 -41.07 -0.95 -4.68
C LEU A 71 -42.00 -1.94 -3.95
N PRO A 72 -41.49 -3.07 -3.44
CA PRO A 72 -42.31 -4.15 -2.90
C PRO A 72 -42.67 -3.92 -1.43
N PHE A 73 -42.85 -2.66 -1.01
CA PHE A 73 -43.10 -2.28 0.38
C PHE A 73 -44.58 -2.00 0.61
N ASP A 74 -45.35 -3.03 0.94
CA ASP A 74 -46.81 -2.94 1.13
C ASP A 74 -47.24 -1.96 2.23
N TYR A 75 -46.33 -1.60 3.14
CA TYR A 75 -46.56 -0.66 4.23
C TYR A 75 -46.24 0.80 3.87
N TRP A 76 -45.84 1.07 2.63
CA TRP A 76 -45.61 2.42 2.10
C TRP A 76 -46.79 2.87 1.27
N ASN A 77 -47.09 4.17 1.30
CA ASN A 77 -48.13 4.75 0.45
C ASN A 77 -47.74 4.63 -1.03
N GLU A 78 -48.73 4.54 -1.93
CA GLU A 78 -48.53 4.39 -3.38
C GLU A 78 -47.59 5.46 -3.98
N GLU A 79 -47.66 6.69 -3.49
CA GLU A 79 -46.76 7.78 -3.92
C GLU A 79 -45.26 7.49 -3.68
N PHE A 80 -44.92 6.50 -2.85
CA PHE A 80 -43.55 6.05 -2.58
C PHE A 80 -43.20 4.69 -3.21
N THR A 81 -44.17 3.96 -3.77
CA THR A 81 -43.95 2.62 -4.30
C THR A 81 -44.07 2.55 -5.82
N VAL A 82 -44.92 3.38 -6.44
CA VAL A 82 -45.15 3.40 -7.89
C VAL A 82 -43.93 3.91 -8.65
N ALA A 83 -43.47 3.19 -9.67
CA ALA A 83 -42.23 3.45 -10.42
C ALA A 83 -42.16 4.85 -11.05
N GLU A 84 -43.29 5.36 -11.53
CA GLU A 84 -43.42 6.67 -12.17
C GLU A 84 -43.27 7.83 -11.17
N SER A 85 -43.45 7.58 -9.88
CA SER A 85 -43.31 8.62 -8.85
C SER A 85 -41.87 9.09 -8.75
N ILE A 86 -41.70 10.42 -8.63
CA ILE A 86 -40.41 11.03 -8.36
C ILE A 86 -39.74 10.44 -7.11
N ARG A 87 -40.53 10.02 -6.10
CA ARG A 87 -39.99 9.47 -4.85
C ARG A 87 -39.36 8.10 -5.08
N THR A 88 -40.04 7.24 -5.83
CA THR A 88 -39.53 5.92 -6.25
C THR A 88 -38.30 6.06 -7.15
N GLN A 89 -38.32 7.01 -8.09
CA GLN A 89 -37.16 7.30 -8.93
C GLN A 89 -35.94 7.73 -8.10
N ARG A 90 -36.13 8.58 -7.07
CA ARG A 90 -35.04 8.96 -6.14
C ARG A 90 -34.53 7.77 -5.32
N PHE A 91 -35.43 6.88 -4.89
CA PHE A 91 -35.04 5.64 -4.23
C PHE A 91 -34.13 4.80 -5.13
N TRP A 92 -34.56 4.54 -6.37
CA TRP A 92 -33.77 3.74 -7.32
C TRP A 92 -32.44 4.39 -7.68
N GLN A 93 -32.39 5.71 -7.88
CA GLN A 93 -31.14 6.44 -8.07
C GLN A 93 -30.16 6.20 -6.91
N ALA A 94 -30.64 6.30 -5.67
CA ALA A 94 -29.82 6.06 -4.48
C ALA A 94 -29.39 4.58 -4.37
N PHE A 95 -30.29 3.65 -4.66
CA PHE A 95 -30.03 2.21 -4.65
C PHE A 95 -28.87 1.85 -5.59
N PHE A 96 -28.94 2.27 -6.86
CA PHE A 96 -27.87 2.00 -7.82
C PHE A 96 -26.59 2.75 -7.49
N ARG A 97 -26.68 3.99 -7.01
CA ARG A 97 -25.50 4.74 -6.56
C ARG A 97 -24.75 4.01 -5.46
N ILE A 98 -25.42 3.52 -4.42
CA ILE A 98 -24.77 2.76 -3.34
C ILE A 98 -23.96 1.57 -3.90
N ALA A 99 -24.50 0.90 -4.92
CA ALA A 99 -23.87 -0.27 -5.54
C ALA A 99 -22.69 0.05 -6.48
N THR A 100 -22.61 1.26 -7.06
CA THR A 100 -21.69 1.55 -8.18
C THR A 100 -20.88 2.84 -8.05
N GLU A 101 -21.12 3.68 -7.04
CA GLU A 101 -20.50 5.01 -6.88
C GLU A 101 -18.98 4.98 -6.72
N HIS A 102 -18.45 3.98 -6.02
CA HIS A 102 -17.02 3.85 -5.76
C HIS A 102 -16.53 2.43 -6.04
N PRO A 103 -15.24 2.23 -6.39
CA PRO A 103 -14.64 0.90 -6.47
C PRO A 103 -14.85 0.05 -5.20
N GLU A 104 -14.99 0.69 -4.04
CA GLU A 104 -15.24 0.03 -2.75
C GLU A 104 -16.65 -0.56 -2.61
N SER A 105 -17.63 -0.07 -3.38
CA SER A 105 -18.99 -0.60 -3.42
C SER A 105 -19.07 -1.99 -4.07
N TYR A 106 -18.07 -2.32 -4.89
CA TYR A 106 -18.03 -3.56 -5.64
C TYR A 106 -17.55 -4.75 -4.81
N TRP A 107 -17.79 -5.92 -5.37
CA TRP A 107 -17.45 -7.23 -4.83
C TRP A 107 -16.48 -7.94 -5.77
N LYS A 108 -15.81 -8.96 -5.27
CA LYS A 108 -14.82 -9.74 -6.01
C LYS A 108 -14.89 -11.21 -5.62
N GLN A 109 -14.64 -12.09 -6.58
CA GLN A 109 -14.58 -13.53 -6.33
C GLN A 109 -13.16 -13.98 -5.98
N CYS A 110 -13.03 -14.68 -4.85
CA CYS A 110 -11.77 -15.25 -4.41
C CYS A 110 -11.42 -16.49 -5.24
N ASN A 111 -10.23 -16.50 -5.84
CA ASN A 111 -9.77 -17.62 -6.67
C ASN A 111 -9.35 -18.88 -5.88
N THR A 112 -9.32 -18.78 -4.55
CA THR A 112 -8.89 -19.88 -3.66
C THR A 112 -10.09 -20.58 -3.04
N CYS A 113 -11.05 -19.83 -2.48
CA CYS A 113 -12.24 -20.41 -1.84
C CYS A 113 -13.55 -20.21 -2.62
N GLY A 114 -13.51 -19.58 -3.79
CA GLY A 114 -14.69 -19.41 -4.67
C GLY A 114 -15.71 -18.37 -4.20
N ARG A 115 -15.66 -17.93 -2.94
CA ARG A 115 -16.60 -16.96 -2.38
C ARG A 115 -16.52 -15.60 -3.08
N ILE A 116 -17.69 -15.02 -3.36
CA ILE A 116 -17.84 -13.62 -3.77
C ILE A 116 -17.97 -12.78 -2.49
N LEU A 117 -17.05 -11.83 -2.30
CA LEU A 117 -16.94 -11.06 -1.07
C LEU A 117 -16.82 -9.56 -1.37
N PRO A 118 -17.16 -8.68 -0.41
CA PRO A 118 -16.99 -7.24 -0.59
C PRO A 118 -15.54 -6.86 -0.87
N PHE A 119 -15.32 -5.76 -1.57
CA PHE A 119 -14.00 -5.20 -1.89
C PHE A 119 -13.01 -5.22 -0.72
N ALA A 120 -13.48 -4.81 0.47
CA ALA A 120 -12.67 -4.75 1.68
C ALA A 120 -12.10 -6.12 2.11
N ALA A 121 -12.69 -7.24 1.69
CA ALA A 121 -12.22 -8.59 1.99
C ALA A 121 -10.88 -8.93 1.30
N PHE A 122 -10.38 -8.10 0.39
CA PHE A 122 -9.16 -8.32 -0.38
C PHE A 122 -8.10 -7.26 -0.09
N SER A 123 -6.83 -7.69 -0.09
CA SER A 123 -5.70 -6.76 0.05
C SER A 123 -5.42 -6.04 -1.27
N LYS A 124 -4.92 -4.80 -1.18
CA LYS A 124 -4.55 -3.99 -2.35
C LYS A 124 -3.43 -4.67 -3.14
N HIS A 125 -3.56 -4.64 -4.47
CA HIS A 125 -2.53 -4.97 -5.43
C HIS A 125 -2.72 -4.11 -6.68
N SER A 126 -1.84 -3.14 -6.88
CA SER A 126 -1.93 -2.25 -8.03
C SER A 126 -1.86 -3.04 -9.35
N ARG A 127 -2.53 -2.53 -10.38
CA ARG A 127 -2.56 -3.13 -11.74
C ARG A 127 -3.17 -4.54 -11.82
N TRP A 128 -4.05 -4.93 -10.88
CA TRP A 128 -4.72 -6.23 -10.86
C TRP A 128 -6.24 -6.15 -11.13
N GLY A 129 -6.59 -5.60 -12.29
CA GLY A 129 -7.97 -5.37 -12.71
C GLY A 129 -8.58 -4.08 -12.11
N PRO A 130 -9.86 -3.80 -12.37
CA PRO A 130 -10.50 -2.53 -12.03
C PRO A 130 -10.50 -2.21 -10.53
N LEU A 131 -10.54 -3.24 -9.68
CA LEU A 131 -10.57 -3.06 -8.22
C LEU A 131 -9.19 -2.93 -7.59
N GLU A 132 -8.10 -3.19 -8.32
CA GLU A 132 -6.72 -3.21 -7.79
C GLU A 132 -6.58 -4.05 -6.49
N ARG A 133 -7.18 -5.25 -6.50
CA ARG A 133 -7.18 -6.18 -5.36
C ARG A 133 -6.54 -7.52 -5.72
N GLN A 134 -5.93 -8.15 -4.71
CA GLN A 134 -5.38 -9.51 -4.79
C GLN A 134 -6.43 -10.54 -5.20
N MET A 135 -5.98 -11.65 -5.78
CA MET A 135 -6.83 -12.73 -6.29
C MET A 135 -7.42 -13.57 -5.15
N GLU A 136 -6.67 -13.70 -4.05
CA GLU A 136 -7.11 -14.34 -2.81
C GLU A 136 -7.69 -13.33 -1.81
N CYS A 137 -8.74 -13.72 -1.09
CA CYS A 137 -9.25 -12.92 0.02
C CYS A 137 -8.32 -12.97 1.23
N ARG A 138 -8.46 -12.02 2.15
CA ARG A 138 -7.64 -11.91 3.36
C ARG A 138 -7.66 -13.18 4.22
N SER A 139 -8.78 -13.90 4.29
CA SER A 139 -8.87 -15.18 5.01
C SER A 139 -7.97 -16.25 4.38
N CYS A 140 -8.07 -16.45 3.07
CA CYS A 140 -7.20 -17.40 2.35
C CYS A 140 -5.73 -16.96 2.40
N LYS A 141 -5.47 -15.65 2.31
CA LYS A 141 -4.12 -15.10 2.45
C LYS A 141 -3.53 -15.39 3.83
N GLY A 142 -4.33 -15.33 4.89
CA GLY A 142 -3.94 -15.70 6.24
C GLY A 142 -3.44 -17.14 6.32
N ALA A 143 -4.20 -18.09 5.78
CA ALA A 143 -3.82 -19.50 5.72
C ALA A 143 -2.52 -19.72 4.92
N ILE A 144 -2.39 -19.08 3.75
CA ILE A 144 -1.14 -19.12 2.94
C ILE A 144 0.04 -18.58 3.76
N ASN A 145 -0.14 -17.44 4.42
CA ASN A 145 0.92 -16.81 5.19
C ASN A 145 1.30 -17.62 6.44
N ALA A 146 0.39 -18.39 7.04
CA ALA A 146 0.72 -19.26 8.17
C ALA A 146 1.78 -20.32 7.79
N VAL A 147 1.75 -20.81 6.54
CA VAL A 147 2.75 -21.75 6.01
C VAL A 147 4.02 -21.04 5.55
N LEU A 148 3.90 -19.85 4.97
CA LEU A 148 5.04 -19.13 4.37
C LEU A 148 5.83 -18.29 5.37
N ASN A 149 5.20 -17.72 6.39
CA ASN A 149 5.87 -16.84 7.36
C ASN A 149 6.96 -17.55 8.18
N PRO A 150 6.78 -18.81 8.64
CA PRO A 150 7.85 -19.55 9.32
C PRO A 150 9.08 -19.82 8.45
N LYS A 151 8.91 -19.78 7.12
CA LYS A 151 9.99 -19.95 6.14
C LYS A 151 10.73 -18.64 5.80
N ARG A 152 10.26 -17.50 6.31
CA ARG A 152 10.92 -16.20 6.13
C ARG A 152 11.95 -15.98 7.24
N THR A 153 13.11 -15.43 6.89
CA THR A 153 14.08 -15.03 7.91
C THR A 153 13.51 -13.87 8.74
N LYS A 154 13.91 -13.77 10.02
CA LYS A 154 13.52 -12.66 10.91
C LYS A 154 13.79 -11.30 10.26
N ASP A 155 14.91 -11.20 9.53
CA ASP A 155 15.29 -10.01 8.79
C ASP A 155 14.27 -9.65 7.70
N GLN A 156 13.79 -10.60 6.89
CA GLN A 156 12.77 -10.33 5.85
C GLN A 156 11.42 -9.89 6.42
N LEU A 157 11.05 -10.40 7.60
CA LEU A 157 9.84 -9.97 8.31
C LEU A 157 10.01 -8.53 8.84
N HIS A 158 11.17 -8.24 9.44
CA HIS A 158 11.53 -6.90 9.93
C HIS A 158 11.60 -5.89 8.77
N GLU A 159 12.23 -6.27 7.67
CA GLU A 159 12.38 -5.49 6.45
C GLU A 159 11.02 -5.18 5.80
N SER A 160 10.08 -6.14 5.78
CA SER A 160 8.72 -5.91 5.29
C SER A 160 7.88 -4.98 6.19
N SER A 161 8.23 -4.91 7.49
CA SER A 161 7.57 -4.07 8.49
C SER A 161 8.15 -2.65 8.54
N ILE A 162 9.44 -2.49 8.23
CA ILE A 162 10.19 -1.21 8.24
C ILE A 162 10.21 -0.55 6.85
N ARG A 163 10.43 -1.29 5.74
CA ARG A 163 10.40 -0.74 4.36
C ARG A 163 9.05 -0.10 3.97
N ARG A 164 8.00 -0.27 4.77
CA ARG A 164 6.68 0.35 4.53
C ARG A 164 6.42 1.60 5.35
N ARG A 165 7.31 1.98 6.27
CA ARG A 165 6.88 2.71 7.45
C ARG A 165 8.00 3.66 7.88
N ILE A 166 7.90 4.89 7.37
CA ILE A 166 8.20 6.13 8.10
C ILE A 166 9.56 6.79 7.88
N ALA A 167 10.67 6.07 7.74
CA ALA A 167 11.93 6.75 7.41
C ALA A 167 11.82 7.47 6.06
N ASP A 168 11.42 6.75 5.01
CA ASP A 168 11.19 7.36 3.69
C ASP A 168 10.07 8.43 3.70
N LEU A 169 9.07 8.34 4.59
CA LEU A 169 7.95 9.32 4.65
C LEU A 169 8.26 10.57 5.48
N LEU A 170 9.14 10.46 6.48
CA LEU A 170 9.71 11.62 7.18
C LEU A 170 10.67 12.40 6.28
N LEU A 171 11.22 11.72 5.25
CA LEU A 171 12.35 12.18 4.44
C LEU A 171 11.99 12.41 2.96
N GLU A 172 10.81 12.02 2.48
CA GLU A 172 10.42 12.25 1.10
C GLU A 172 10.40 13.77 0.82
N GLY A 173 10.98 14.22 -0.30
CA GLY A 173 11.26 15.63 -0.56
C GLY A 173 12.58 16.16 0.02
N GLU A 174 13.24 15.43 0.92
CA GLU A 174 14.68 15.53 1.24
C GLU A 174 15.48 14.45 0.49
N ASN A 175 14.83 13.33 0.11
CA ASN A 175 15.44 12.34 -0.78
C ASN A 175 15.62 12.94 -2.19
N GLU A 176 16.86 12.98 -2.65
CA GLU A 176 17.20 13.44 -3.98
C GLU A 176 17.02 12.31 -4.99
N THR A 177 16.63 12.65 -6.22
CA THR A 177 16.69 11.67 -7.31
C THR A 177 18.15 11.42 -7.63
N ILE A 178 18.67 10.27 -7.20
CA ILE A 178 20.05 9.88 -7.47
C ILE A 178 20.20 9.58 -8.96
N ASP A 179 21.02 10.37 -9.65
CA ASP A 179 21.47 10.04 -10.99
C ASP A 179 22.37 8.80 -10.92
N MET A 180 21.91 7.71 -11.52
CA MET A 180 22.60 6.44 -11.50
C MET A 180 23.95 6.50 -12.20
N GLU A 181 24.09 7.29 -13.27
CA GLU A 181 25.35 7.39 -13.99
C GLU A 181 26.38 8.22 -13.21
N ASP A 182 25.94 9.30 -12.55
CA ASP A 182 26.78 10.06 -11.61
C ASP A 182 27.24 9.19 -10.43
N LEU A 183 26.33 8.39 -9.85
CA LEU A 183 26.65 7.47 -8.77
C LEU A 183 27.71 6.43 -9.21
N PHE A 184 27.52 5.81 -10.37
CA PHE A 184 28.48 4.84 -10.89
C PHE A 184 29.84 5.47 -11.17
N LYS A 185 29.88 6.67 -11.76
CA LYS A 185 31.15 7.40 -11.98
C LYS A 185 31.87 7.73 -10.68
N ARG A 186 31.16 8.19 -9.66
CA ARG A 186 31.74 8.58 -8.36
C ARG A 186 32.41 7.42 -7.61
N PHE A 187 31.90 6.21 -7.81
CA PHE A 187 32.44 5.00 -7.19
C PHE A 187 33.28 4.16 -8.17
N ASP A 188 33.77 4.77 -9.25
CA ASP A 188 34.62 4.12 -10.27
C ASP A 188 34.01 2.81 -10.81
N ARG A 189 32.68 2.78 -10.90
CA ARG A 189 31.86 1.63 -11.30
C ARG A 189 32.16 0.36 -10.47
N CYS A 190 32.58 0.53 -9.22
CA CYS A 190 32.92 -0.57 -8.32
C CYS A 190 32.11 -0.48 -7.02
N CYS A 191 31.95 -1.61 -6.35
CA CYS A 191 31.43 -1.65 -4.99
C CYS A 191 32.38 -0.89 -4.07
N PHE A 192 31.88 0.08 -3.30
CA PHE A 192 32.73 0.86 -2.42
C PHE A 192 33.48 0.00 -1.38
N LYS A 193 32.80 -1.01 -0.83
CA LYS A 193 33.34 -1.89 0.23
C LYS A 193 34.27 -2.98 -0.31
N THR A 194 33.81 -3.75 -1.30
CA THR A 194 34.55 -4.93 -1.78
C THR A 194 35.46 -4.61 -2.96
N LYS A 195 35.36 -3.39 -3.51
CA LYS A 195 36.09 -2.93 -4.71
C LYS A 195 35.84 -3.75 -5.98
N GLN A 196 34.86 -4.66 -5.95
CA GLN A 196 34.51 -5.47 -7.12
C GLN A 196 33.84 -4.59 -8.21
N PRO A 197 34.15 -4.79 -9.50
CA PRO A 197 33.46 -4.10 -10.58
C PRO A 197 31.97 -4.40 -10.62
N LEU A 198 31.17 -3.39 -10.92
CA LEU A 198 29.72 -3.46 -11.03
C LEU A 198 29.25 -3.00 -12.41
N ASP A 199 28.29 -3.72 -12.96
CA ASP A 199 27.65 -3.39 -14.23
C ASP A 199 26.27 -2.77 -13.98
N SER A 200 26.08 -1.53 -14.44
CA SER A 200 24.82 -0.79 -14.33
C SER A 200 23.63 -1.52 -14.99
N ASN A 201 23.89 -2.36 -15.99
CA ASN A 201 22.85 -3.16 -16.66
C ASN A 201 22.40 -4.37 -15.84
N ARG A 202 23.23 -4.86 -14.90
CA ARG A 202 22.94 -6.02 -14.05
C ARG A 202 22.39 -5.60 -12.69
N ARG A 203 21.15 -5.13 -12.68
CA ARG A 203 20.48 -4.56 -11.49
C ARG A 203 20.38 -5.48 -10.27
N ASP A 204 20.64 -6.78 -10.40
CA ASP A 204 20.62 -7.74 -9.31
C ASP A 204 21.96 -7.85 -8.56
N THR A 205 23.04 -7.27 -9.09
CA THR A 205 24.39 -7.38 -8.53
C THR A 205 24.80 -6.20 -7.66
N TRP A 206 24.04 -5.10 -7.69
CA TRP A 206 24.33 -3.87 -6.97
C TRP A 206 23.10 -3.28 -6.28
N ALA A 207 23.35 -2.42 -5.30
CA ALA A 207 22.33 -1.67 -4.58
C ALA A 207 22.83 -0.24 -4.31
N VAL A 208 21.91 0.71 -4.26
CA VAL A 208 22.15 2.04 -3.68
C VAL A 208 21.88 1.94 -2.19
N ASP A 209 22.93 2.14 -1.40
CA ASP A 209 22.86 2.08 0.06
C ASP A 209 22.75 3.49 0.65
N HIS A 210 22.07 3.59 1.79
CA HIS A 210 22.15 4.77 2.65
C HIS A 210 23.38 4.62 3.53
N ILE A 211 24.39 5.48 3.36
CA ILE A 211 25.60 5.45 4.18
C ILE A 211 25.21 5.49 5.66
N LEU A 212 24.56 6.58 6.08
CA LEU A 212 23.84 6.72 7.33
C LEU A 212 22.44 6.10 7.19
N PRO A 213 22.09 5.07 7.99
CA PRO A 213 20.85 4.34 7.80
C PRO A 213 19.59 5.17 8.00
N SER A 214 18.56 4.90 7.21
CA SER A 214 17.24 5.52 7.32
C SER A 214 16.53 5.23 8.66
N LYS A 215 16.91 4.14 9.34
CA LYS A 215 16.54 3.85 10.75
C LYS A 215 16.83 5.02 11.69
N TRP A 216 17.86 5.80 11.43
CA TRP A 216 18.25 6.97 12.20
C TRP A 216 17.81 8.29 11.56
N LEU A 217 16.83 8.22 10.65
CA LEU A 217 16.18 9.34 9.97
C LEU A 217 17.09 10.09 8.98
N TYR A 218 18.11 9.44 8.41
CA TYR A 218 18.92 10.07 7.36
C TYR A 218 18.35 9.82 5.96
N PRO A 219 18.12 10.89 5.16
CA PRO A 219 17.59 10.79 3.80
C PRO A 219 18.60 10.18 2.83
N LEU A 220 18.11 9.64 1.72
CA LEU A 220 18.95 9.30 0.58
C LEU A 220 19.25 10.57 -0.22
N THR A 221 20.37 11.21 0.06
CA THR A 221 20.90 12.34 -0.71
C THR A 221 22.14 11.92 -1.49
N LYS A 222 22.64 12.82 -2.35
CA LYS A 222 23.94 12.63 -3.00
C LYS A 222 25.04 12.30 -1.98
N GLU A 223 25.09 12.99 -0.85
CA GLU A 223 26.09 12.83 0.21
C GLU A 223 25.88 11.55 1.02
N ASN A 224 24.63 11.09 1.15
CA ASN A 224 24.31 9.90 1.93
C ASN A 224 24.13 8.62 1.09
N ALA A 225 24.45 8.65 -0.21
CA ALA A 225 24.35 7.50 -1.10
C ALA A 225 25.70 6.84 -1.36
N ALA A 226 25.76 5.51 -1.21
CA ALA A 226 26.90 4.69 -1.60
C ALA A 226 26.52 3.60 -2.60
N LEU A 227 27.42 3.31 -3.54
CA LEU A 227 27.28 2.18 -4.45
C LEU A 227 27.90 0.92 -3.83
N LEU A 228 27.06 -0.07 -3.55
CA LEU A 228 27.50 -1.35 -2.99
C LEU A 228 27.06 -2.53 -3.86
N SER A 229 27.77 -3.64 -3.74
CA SER A 229 27.26 -4.92 -4.23
C SER A 229 26.07 -5.36 -3.37
N THR A 230 25.18 -6.18 -3.96
CA THR A 230 24.04 -6.74 -3.22
C THR A 230 24.49 -7.46 -1.94
N GLU A 231 25.62 -8.16 -1.99
CA GLU A 231 26.21 -8.85 -0.84
C GLU A 231 26.68 -7.88 0.25
N ALA A 232 27.49 -6.86 -0.11
CA ALA A 232 27.98 -5.88 0.85
C ALA A 232 26.85 -5.09 1.51
N ASN A 233 25.84 -4.72 0.71
CA ASN A 233 24.64 -4.05 1.20
C ASN A 233 23.86 -4.92 2.21
N ASN A 234 23.70 -6.21 1.91
CA ASN A 234 23.05 -7.16 2.81
C ASN A 234 23.83 -7.42 4.11
N ASN A 235 25.16 -7.26 4.09
CA ASN A 235 26.03 -7.37 5.27
C ASN A 235 26.03 -6.09 6.12
N LYS A 236 25.85 -4.92 5.50
CA LYS A 236 25.74 -3.63 6.19
C LYS A 236 24.42 -3.49 6.93
N ARG A 237 23.29 -3.76 6.28
CA ARG A 237 21.95 -3.61 6.87
C ARG A 237 21.73 -2.22 7.48
N ASP A 238 21.33 -2.15 8.75
CA ASP A 238 21.09 -0.95 9.54
C ASP A 238 22.25 -0.56 10.46
N LYS A 239 23.43 -1.18 10.29
CA LYS A 239 24.64 -0.84 11.03
C LYS A 239 25.07 0.59 10.74
N TRP A 240 25.58 1.26 11.77
CA TRP A 240 26.16 2.59 11.60
C TRP A 240 27.44 2.51 10.75
N PRO A 241 27.82 3.55 9.98
CA PRO A 241 29.03 3.51 9.15
C PRO A 241 30.28 3.05 9.90
N SER A 242 30.50 3.52 11.14
CA SER A 242 31.66 3.14 11.96
C SER A 242 31.69 1.66 12.40
N GLU A 243 30.58 0.95 12.31
CA GLU A 243 30.49 -0.49 12.61
C GLU A 243 30.75 -1.37 11.38
N PHE A 244 30.71 -0.78 10.17
CA PHE A 244 30.81 -1.52 8.90
C PHE A 244 32.04 -1.14 8.08
N TYR A 245 32.41 0.14 8.10
CA TYR A 245 33.57 0.68 7.41
C TYR A 245 34.71 0.90 8.39
N THR A 246 35.93 0.67 7.92
CA THR A 246 37.17 1.04 8.60
C THR A 246 37.35 2.56 8.56
N ASN A 247 38.19 3.11 9.43
CA ASN A 247 38.46 4.56 9.46
C ASN A 247 38.94 5.10 8.10
N ASN A 248 39.78 4.34 7.38
CA ASN A 248 40.26 4.74 6.05
C ASN A 248 39.12 4.75 5.03
N GLU A 249 38.22 3.76 5.07
CA GLU A 249 37.04 3.74 4.22
C GLU A 249 36.09 4.89 4.57
N LEU A 250 35.91 5.25 5.84
CA LEU A 250 35.09 6.41 6.22
C LEU A 250 35.65 7.73 5.68
N ILE A 251 36.97 7.91 5.76
CA ILE A 251 37.66 9.08 5.18
C ILE A 251 37.48 9.11 3.66
N GLU A 252 37.66 7.97 2.97
CA GLU A 252 37.46 7.87 1.53
C GLU A 252 36.02 8.18 1.14
N LEU A 253 35.06 7.66 1.90
CA LEU A 253 33.65 7.85 1.67
C LEU A 253 33.24 9.32 1.87
N ALA A 254 33.69 9.96 2.95
CA ALA A 254 33.48 11.39 3.19
C ALA A 254 34.05 12.24 2.06
N LYS A 255 35.26 11.93 1.56
CA LYS A 255 35.88 12.63 0.42
C LYS A 255 35.08 12.48 -0.88
N ARG A 256 34.60 11.27 -1.18
CA ARG A 256 33.85 11.00 -2.42
C ARG A 256 32.45 11.62 -2.40
N THR A 257 31.81 11.64 -1.25
CA THR A 257 30.39 12.00 -1.13
C THR A 257 30.14 13.39 -0.59
N GLY A 258 31.10 14.01 0.10
CA GLY A 258 30.91 15.24 0.85
C GLY A 258 30.25 15.04 2.22
N ALA A 259 30.03 13.78 2.64
CA ALA A 259 29.45 13.48 3.94
C ALA A 259 30.37 13.89 5.11
N ASP A 260 29.77 14.30 6.22
CA ASP A 260 30.46 14.69 7.44
C ASP A 260 31.19 13.49 8.08
N LEU A 261 32.52 13.52 8.03
CA LEU A 261 33.38 12.48 8.59
C LEU A 261 33.19 12.30 10.11
N GLU A 262 32.95 13.38 10.86
CA GLU A 262 32.75 13.29 12.30
C GLU A 262 31.46 12.52 12.62
N LEU A 263 30.41 12.77 11.85
CA LEU A 263 29.15 12.06 11.96
C LEU A 263 29.29 10.57 11.59
N LEU A 264 29.94 10.29 10.46
CA LEU A 264 30.16 8.93 9.97
C LEU A 264 30.99 8.08 10.95
N SER A 265 32.04 8.68 11.53
CA SER A 265 32.95 8.02 12.46
C SER A 265 32.43 7.92 13.89
N SER A 266 31.24 8.49 14.18
CA SER A 266 30.65 8.40 15.51
C SER A 266 30.46 6.95 15.95
N LYS A 267 30.89 6.62 17.17
CA LYS A 267 30.74 5.28 17.76
C LYS A 267 29.30 4.96 18.16
N THR A 268 28.47 5.99 18.33
CA THR A 268 27.08 5.87 18.70
C THR A 268 26.21 6.48 17.61
N PRO A 269 25.19 5.77 17.12
CA PRO A 269 24.27 6.32 16.16
C PRO A 269 23.63 7.62 16.66
N LYS A 270 23.64 8.65 15.81
CA LYS A 270 22.95 9.93 16.08
C LYS A 270 21.65 9.94 15.31
N ILE A 271 20.56 10.43 15.91
CA ILE A 271 19.28 10.61 15.19
C ILE A 271 19.35 11.90 14.39
N ASN A 272 19.03 11.87 13.10
CA ASN A 272 18.81 13.08 12.33
C ASN A 272 17.53 13.77 12.81
N THR A 273 17.68 14.94 13.42
CA THR A 273 16.52 15.73 13.87
C THR A 273 16.15 16.85 12.90
N ILE A 274 16.93 17.08 11.84
CA ILE A 274 16.65 18.08 10.81
C ILE A 274 15.63 17.49 9.83
N ILE A 275 14.38 17.42 10.29
CA ILE A 275 13.25 16.86 9.54
C ILE A 275 12.01 17.73 9.72
N ASN A 276 11.25 17.92 8.65
CA ASN A 276 9.99 18.65 8.70
C ASN A 276 8.85 17.72 9.14
N VAL A 277 8.63 17.67 10.46
CA VAL A 277 7.64 16.78 11.08
C VAL A 277 6.22 17.10 10.65
N ASP A 278 5.84 18.38 10.53
CA ASP A 278 4.49 18.78 10.12
C ASP A 278 4.15 18.36 8.68
N LYS A 279 5.11 18.52 7.75
CA LYS A 279 4.96 18.06 6.36
C LYS A 279 4.85 16.53 6.29
N CYS A 280 5.46 15.81 7.24
CA CYS A 280 5.27 14.36 7.37
C CYS A 280 3.86 14.02 7.82
N VAL A 281 3.32 14.70 8.85
CA VAL A 281 1.95 14.48 9.33
C VAL A 281 0.95 14.65 8.17
N GLY A 282 1.05 15.75 7.42
CA GLY A 282 0.18 16.01 6.28
C GLY A 282 0.19 14.88 5.26
N ARG A 283 1.36 14.33 4.92
CA ARG A 283 1.50 13.23 3.96
C ARG A 283 1.07 11.88 4.52
N TYR A 284 1.43 11.59 5.76
CA TYR A 284 1.13 10.31 6.40
C TYR A 284 -0.37 10.11 6.62
N LEU A 285 -1.10 11.21 6.79
CA LEU A 285 -2.55 11.22 6.96
C LEU A 285 -3.32 11.34 5.63
N GLN A 286 -2.65 11.50 4.48
CA GLN A 286 -3.27 11.35 3.16
C GLN A 286 -3.60 9.89 2.90
N VAL A 287 -4.74 9.45 3.42
CA VAL A 287 -5.26 8.10 3.22
C VAL A 287 -6.30 8.09 2.11
N ARG A 288 -6.22 7.08 1.23
CA ARG A 288 -7.23 6.88 0.18
C ARG A 288 -8.56 6.35 0.74
N GLU A 289 -8.51 5.59 1.84
CA GLU A 289 -9.69 5.07 2.53
C GLU A 289 -9.73 5.64 3.97
N ARG A 290 -10.84 6.27 4.34
CA ARG A 290 -11.00 6.90 5.67
C ARG A 290 -10.90 5.90 6.83
N SER A 291 -11.29 4.64 6.60
CA SER A 291 -11.20 3.55 7.59
C SER A 291 -9.77 3.26 8.06
N HIS A 292 -8.75 3.69 7.31
CA HIS A 292 -7.33 3.52 7.68
C HIS A 292 -6.80 4.65 8.56
N LEU A 293 -7.51 5.78 8.68
CA LEU A 293 -7.04 6.96 9.39
C LEU A 293 -6.73 6.70 10.88
N PRO A 294 -7.58 6.02 11.67
CA PRO A 294 -7.31 5.79 13.09
C PRO A 294 -6.03 4.98 13.32
N LYS A 295 -5.82 3.95 12.49
CA LYS A 295 -4.60 3.14 12.52
C LYS A 295 -3.36 3.97 12.19
N ARG A 296 -3.44 4.85 11.18
CA ARG A 296 -2.34 5.74 10.79
C ARG A 296 -2.00 6.76 11.87
N ILE A 297 -3.01 7.35 12.51
CA ILE A 297 -2.81 8.27 13.63
C ILE A 297 -2.06 7.56 14.77
N ASN A 298 -2.51 6.37 15.18
CA ASN A 298 -1.85 5.62 16.25
C ASN A 298 -0.41 5.21 15.92
N GLU A 299 -0.17 4.77 14.68
CA GLU A 299 1.18 4.50 14.20
C GLU A 299 2.06 5.75 14.30
N LEU A 300 1.60 6.87 13.72
CA LEU A 300 2.31 8.15 13.70
C LEU A 300 2.66 8.66 15.10
N LYS A 301 1.70 8.63 16.04
CA LYS A 301 1.92 9.02 17.43
C LYS A 301 3.04 8.22 18.08
N LYS A 302 3.04 6.90 17.89
CA LYS A 302 4.06 6.03 18.47
C LYS A 302 5.46 6.41 18.01
N ILE A 303 5.67 6.65 16.72
CA ILE A 303 6.98 7.05 16.18
C ILE A 303 7.43 8.38 16.73
N LEU A 304 6.54 9.38 16.74
CA LEU A 304 6.90 10.71 17.19
C LEU A 304 7.37 10.70 18.64
N VAL A 305 6.81 9.80 19.46
CA VAL A 305 7.30 9.54 20.82
C VAL A 305 8.61 8.77 20.80
N ASP A 306 8.71 7.65 20.07
CA ASP A 306 9.91 6.79 20.03
C ASP A 306 11.17 7.54 19.57
N TYR A 307 11.02 8.52 18.66
CA TYR A 307 12.12 9.36 18.15
C TYR A 307 12.22 10.73 18.83
N ASN A 308 11.43 11.00 19.87
CA ASN A 308 11.39 12.28 20.58
C ASN A 308 11.18 13.51 19.66
N LEU A 309 10.22 13.41 18.73
CA LEU A 309 9.91 14.43 17.73
C LEU A 309 8.64 15.23 18.05
N VAL A 310 7.94 14.93 19.14
CA VAL A 310 6.65 15.56 19.49
C VAL A 310 6.79 17.07 19.63
N ASP A 311 7.90 17.56 20.17
CA ASP A 311 8.12 18.99 20.38
C ASP A 311 8.26 19.79 19.09
N LYS A 312 8.66 19.13 18.00
CA LYS A 312 8.82 19.74 16.68
C LYS A 312 7.51 19.87 15.89
N LEU A 313 6.39 19.37 16.42
CA LEU A 313 5.08 19.53 15.82
C LEU A 313 4.52 20.94 16.06
N SER A 314 3.91 21.52 15.03
CA SER A 314 3.05 22.69 15.17
C SER A 314 1.90 22.44 16.15
N PRO A 315 1.37 23.48 16.82
CA PRO A 315 0.20 23.35 17.70
C PRO A 315 -1.00 22.68 17.02
N GLY A 316 -1.24 22.99 15.74
CA GLY A 316 -2.32 22.39 14.96
C GLY A 316 -2.18 20.87 14.82
N ASN A 317 -0.99 20.38 14.49
CA ASN A 317 -0.75 18.94 14.38
C ASN A 317 -0.66 18.25 15.75
N LYS A 318 -0.19 18.93 16.80
CA LYS A 318 -0.27 18.43 18.19
C LYS A 318 -1.73 18.19 18.58
N LYS A 319 -2.64 19.10 18.23
CA LYS A 319 -4.09 18.94 18.48
C LYS A 319 -4.69 17.83 17.63
N LEU A 320 -4.39 17.79 16.33
CA LEU A 320 -4.86 16.77 15.40
C LEU A 320 -4.52 15.34 15.86
N LEU A 321 -3.31 15.16 16.39
CA LEU A 321 -2.82 13.87 16.90
C LEU A 321 -3.19 13.63 18.37
N GLY A 322 -3.88 14.57 19.03
CA GLY A 322 -4.31 14.45 20.42
C GLY A 322 -3.16 14.38 21.41
N PHE A 323 -2.11 15.17 21.20
CA PHE A 323 -1.05 15.45 22.18
C PHE A 323 -1.41 16.64 23.07
N ILE A 324 -2.25 17.55 22.58
CA ILE A 324 -2.82 18.67 23.33
C ILE A 324 -4.34 18.73 23.08
N LYS A 325 -5.08 19.32 24.02
CA LYS A 325 -6.55 19.44 23.96
C LYS A 325 -7.01 20.58 23.04
#